data_AF-A0A1R4HAJ1-F1
#
_entry.id   AF-A0A1R4HAJ1-F1
#
_cell.length_a   1.000
_cell.length_b   1.000
_cell.length_c   1.000
_cell.angle_alpha   90.00
_cell.angle_beta   90.00
_cell.angle_gamma   90.00
#
_symmetry.space_group_name_H-M   'P 1'
#
loop_
_entity.id
_entity.type
_entity.pdbx_description
1 polymer ?
#
loop_
_entity_poly.entity_id
_entity_poly.type
_entity_poly.pdbx_seq_one_letter_code
_entity_poly.pdbx_strand_id
1 'polypeptide(L)'
;MNTETMTTEAEAVLSCQQAALLDELTAHMAHAQTELGMKNLTIREQDADRIVKNHMLSGSAMGLVPLPLFDLVALGGLQYNMLEQLCQHYGVEFDSHKIRAALLAVLGGSTPTLVFVGMGSAFKFVPGIGTLGGNASLSLLGGAITYAVGQSFIKHFSIGGTLDDVNTRKLASFCRKELNQGKQFIKRYIQTRQSRA
;
A
#
# COMPACT_ATOMS: atom_id res chain seq x y z
N MET A 1 33.87 -66.88 7.28
CA MET A 1 33.57 -65.59 6.64
C MET A 1 32.08 -65.41 6.84
N ASN A 2 31.75 -64.71 7.91
CA ASN A 2 30.56 -65.01 8.71
C ASN A 2 29.32 -64.33 8.12
N THR A 3 28.20 -65.04 8.10
CA THR A 3 26.90 -64.57 7.63
C THR A 3 26.37 -63.35 8.42
N GLU A 4 26.92 -63.07 9.61
CA GLU A 4 26.58 -61.92 10.46
C GLU A 4 27.10 -60.56 9.92
N THR A 5 28.19 -60.55 9.13
CA THR A 5 28.70 -59.29 8.56
C THR A 5 27.88 -58.84 7.37
N MET A 6 27.27 -59.77 6.64
CA MET A 6 26.47 -59.48 5.43
C MET A 6 25.08 -58.90 5.74
N THR A 7 24.50 -59.26 6.89
CA THR A 7 23.20 -58.71 7.33
C THR A 7 23.33 -57.30 7.90
N THR A 8 24.44 -57.00 8.58
CA THR A 8 24.71 -55.69 9.20
C THR A 8 24.91 -54.58 8.17
N GLU A 9 25.60 -54.87 7.06
CA GLU A 9 25.79 -53.89 5.97
C GLU A 9 24.48 -53.59 5.22
N ALA A 10 23.64 -54.60 5.01
CA ALA A 10 22.33 -54.41 4.36
C ALA A 10 21.37 -53.55 5.21
N GLU A 11 21.36 -53.75 6.53
CA GLU A 11 20.56 -52.94 7.46
C GLU A 11 21.07 -51.48 7.53
N ALA A 12 22.39 -51.28 7.51
CA ALA A 12 22.99 -49.95 7.48
C ALA A 12 22.65 -49.18 6.19
N VAL A 13 22.65 -49.87 5.04
CA VAL A 13 22.26 -49.27 3.75
C VAL A 13 20.78 -48.90 3.73
N LEU A 14 19.89 -49.74 4.25
CA LEU A 14 18.46 -49.45 4.32
C LEU A 14 18.16 -48.26 5.26
N SER A 15 18.84 -48.20 6.40
CA SER A 15 18.82 -47.07 7.34
C SER A 15 19.27 -45.77 6.67
N CYS A 16 20.39 -45.80 5.94
CA CYS A 16 20.89 -44.65 5.18
C CYS A 16 19.93 -44.21 4.08
N GLN A 17 19.34 -45.16 3.33
CA GLN A 17 18.34 -44.88 2.29
C GLN A 17 17.12 -44.16 2.89
N GLN A 18 16.66 -44.63 4.06
CA GLN A 18 15.51 -44.06 4.74
C GLN A 18 15.81 -42.68 5.32
N ALA A 19 17.02 -42.46 5.85
CA ALA A 19 17.47 -41.15 6.30
C ALA A 19 17.60 -40.14 5.14
N ALA A 20 18.16 -40.55 4.00
CA ALA A 20 18.27 -39.70 2.81
C ALA A 20 16.90 -39.29 2.25
N LEU A 21 15.92 -40.21 2.27
CA LEU A 21 14.55 -39.94 1.82
C LEU A 21 13.84 -38.97 2.77
N LEU A 22 14.08 -39.07 4.09
CA LEU A 22 13.56 -38.12 5.07
C LEU A 22 14.17 -36.71 4.92
N ASP A 23 15.47 -36.61 4.62
CA ASP A 23 16.13 -35.32 4.33
C ASP A 23 15.59 -34.68 3.05
N GLU A 24 15.40 -35.46 1.97
CA GLU A 24 14.84 -34.99 0.71
C GLU A 24 13.39 -34.52 0.86
N LEU A 25 12.57 -35.27 1.61
CA LEU A 25 11.19 -34.89 1.93
C LEU A 25 11.14 -33.61 2.78
N THR A 26 12.03 -33.48 3.77
CA THR A 26 12.14 -32.31 4.64
C THR A 26 12.55 -31.07 3.84
N ALA A 27 13.49 -31.21 2.91
CA ALA A 27 13.90 -30.14 2.01
C ALA A 27 12.73 -29.68 1.12
N HIS A 28 11.99 -30.61 0.50
CA HIS A 28 10.81 -30.28 -0.30
C HIS A 28 9.73 -29.54 0.49
N MET A 29 9.47 -29.96 1.73
CA MET A 29 8.50 -29.29 2.61
C MET A 29 8.94 -27.88 2.98
N ALA A 30 10.22 -27.68 3.31
CA ALA A 30 10.78 -26.36 3.62
C ALA A 30 10.71 -25.41 2.40
N HIS A 31 11.00 -25.90 1.20
CA HIS A 31 10.86 -25.14 -0.04
C HIS A 31 9.40 -24.76 -0.32
N ALA A 32 8.47 -25.71 -0.20
CA ALA A 32 7.04 -25.46 -0.40
C ALA A 32 6.48 -24.45 0.63
N GLN A 33 6.88 -24.54 1.90
CA GLN A 33 6.49 -23.57 2.92
C GLN A 33 7.02 -22.16 2.62
N THR A 34 8.25 -22.06 2.12
CA THR A 34 8.85 -20.77 1.73
C THR A 34 8.13 -20.17 0.52
N GLU A 35 7.81 -20.98 -0.49
CA GLU A 35 7.09 -20.53 -1.69
C GLU A 35 5.66 -20.08 -1.35
N LEU A 36 4.93 -20.85 -0.55
CA LEU A 36 3.59 -20.50 -0.09
C LEU A 36 3.60 -19.24 0.79
N GLY A 37 4.61 -19.09 1.65
CA GLY A 37 4.82 -17.88 2.45
C GLY A 37 5.00 -16.64 1.58
N MET A 38 5.89 -16.69 0.59
CA MET A 38 6.10 -15.58 -0.36
C MET A 38 4.85 -15.27 -1.18
N LYS A 39 4.15 -16.31 -1.67
CA LYS A 39 2.92 -16.14 -2.43
C LYS A 39 1.81 -15.47 -1.62
N ASN A 40 1.65 -15.84 -0.36
CA ASN A 40 0.67 -15.19 0.51
C ASN A 40 1.02 -13.73 0.84
N LEU A 41 2.31 -13.43 1.07
CA LEU A 41 2.77 -12.05 1.28
C LEU A 41 2.50 -11.17 0.06
N THR A 42 2.84 -11.67 -1.13
CA THR A 42 2.61 -10.95 -2.38
C THR A 42 1.12 -10.73 -2.68
N ILE A 43 0.26 -11.74 -2.47
CA ILE A 43 -1.20 -11.58 -2.62
C ILE A 43 -1.71 -10.51 -1.65
N ARG A 44 -1.28 -10.57 -0.38
CA ARG A 44 -1.70 -9.61 0.64
C ARG A 44 -1.29 -8.18 0.27
N GLU A 45 -0.08 -7.98 -0.24
CA GLU A 45 0.36 -6.66 -0.72
C GLU A 45 -0.41 -6.20 -1.96
N GLN A 46 -0.69 -7.09 -2.92
CA GLN A 46 -1.45 -6.77 -4.12
C GLN A 46 -2.89 -6.33 -3.81
N ASP A 47 -3.56 -6.98 -2.86
CA ASP A 47 -4.90 -6.63 -2.42
C ASP A 47 -4.94 -5.26 -1.73
N ALA A 48 -3.95 -4.97 -0.88
CA ALA A 48 -3.80 -3.66 -0.26
C ALA A 48 -3.57 -2.56 -1.30
N ASP A 49 -2.72 -2.83 -2.29
CA ASP A 49 -2.45 -1.95 -3.43
C ASP A 49 -3.73 -1.67 -4.23
N ARG A 50 -4.62 -2.65 -4.37
CA ARG A 50 -5.90 -2.50 -5.07
C ARG A 50 -6.85 -1.56 -4.32
N ILE A 51 -6.92 -1.66 -3.00
CA ILE A 51 -7.69 -0.74 -2.14
C ILE A 51 -7.21 0.69 -2.39
N VAL A 52 -5.89 0.93 -2.34
CA VAL A 52 -5.30 2.27 -2.54
C VAL A 52 -5.56 2.78 -3.95
N LYS A 53 -5.38 1.97 -4.99
CA LYS A 53 -5.58 2.38 -6.39
C LYS A 53 -7.04 2.75 -6.68
N ASN A 54 -8.00 2.06 -6.09
CA ASN A 54 -9.42 2.41 -6.22
C ASN A 54 -9.72 3.78 -5.60
N HIS A 55 -9.22 4.04 -4.39
CA HIS A 55 -9.41 5.33 -3.73
C HIS A 55 -8.64 6.45 -4.42
N MET A 56 -7.44 6.17 -4.92
CA MET A 56 -6.66 7.10 -5.74
C MET A 56 -7.47 7.58 -6.95
N LEU A 57 -8.13 6.66 -7.67
CA LEU A 57 -8.96 7.01 -8.82
C LEU A 57 -10.17 7.86 -8.43
N SER A 58 -10.86 7.50 -7.34
CA SER A 58 -11.96 8.31 -6.79
C SER A 58 -11.49 9.69 -6.35
N GLY A 59 -10.32 9.80 -5.72
CA GLY A 59 -9.74 11.06 -5.27
C GLY A 59 -9.35 11.97 -6.43
N SER A 60 -8.84 11.40 -7.52
CA SER A 60 -8.65 12.16 -8.77
C SER A 60 -9.97 12.68 -9.34
N ALA A 61 -11.04 11.89 -9.30
CA ALA A 61 -12.36 12.34 -9.79
C ALA A 61 -12.95 13.48 -8.94
N MET A 62 -12.74 13.47 -7.63
CA MET A 62 -13.25 14.51 -6.71
C MET A 62 -12.60 15.87 -6.91
N GLY A 63 -11.37 15.94 -7.43
CA GLY A 63 -10.68 17.20 -7.75
C GLY A 63 -11.30 18.01 -8.91
N LEU A 64 -12.38 17.52 -9.54
CA LEU A 64 -13.12 18.21 -10.61
C LEU A 64 -14.34 18.99 -10.11
N VAL A 65 -14.78 18.75 -8.87
CA VAL A 65 -15.93 19.45 -8.28
C VAL A 65 -15.43 20.73 -7.60
N PRO A 66 -15.86 21.94 -8.00
CA PRO A 66 -15.31 23.18 -7.44
C PRO A 66 -16.11 23.63 -6.20
N LEU A 67 -16.11 22.83 -5.11
CA LEU A 67 -16.86 23.17 -3.88
C LEU A 67 -15.92 23.36 -2.67
N PRO A 68 -15.63 24.62 -2.26
CA PRO A 68 -14.56 24.98 -1.33
C PRO A 68 -14.48 24.25 0.01
N LEU A 69 -15.60 23.75 0.54
CA LEU A 69 -15.62 22.95 1.78
C LEU A 69 -15.89 21.46 1.53
N PHE A 70 -16.65 21.14 0.49
CA PHE A 70 -16.99 19.76 0.16
C PHE A 70 -15.75 18.98 -0.27
N ASP A 71 -14.85 19.60 -1.05
CA ASP A 71 -13.65 18.93 -1.58
C ASP A 71 -12.77 18.40 -0.44
N LEU A 72 -12.65 19.15 0.67
CA LEU A 72 -11.81 18.78 1.80
C LEU A 72 -12.45 17.67 2.64
N VAL A 73 -13.76 17.74 2.88
CA VAL A 73 -14.50 16.73 3.63
C VAL A 73 -14.59 15.42 2.83
N ALA A 74 -14.86 15.52 1.53
CA ALA A 74 -14.91 14.37 0.63
C ALA A 74 -13.54 13.68 0.55
N LEU A 75 -12.45 14.44 0.38
CA LEU A 75 -11.10 13.87 0.33
C LEU A 75 -10.67 13.27 1.68
N GLY A 76 -11.00 13.92 2.79
CA GLY A 76 -10.76 13.40 4.13
C GLY A 76 -11.54 12.10 4.41
N GLY A 77 -12.81 12.06 4.03
CA GLY A 77 -13.66 10.87 4.13
C GLY A 77 -13.18 9.72 3.25
N LEU A 78 -12.74 10.03 2.02
CA LEU A 78 -12.15 9.06 1.10
C LEU A 78 -10.87 8.43 1.69
N GLN A 79 -9.95 9.26 2.20
CA GLN A 79 -8.71 8.76 2.80
C GLN A 79 -8.98 8.01 4.11
N TYR A 80 -9.97 8.44 4.90
CA TYR A 80 -10.40 7.73 6.10
C TYR A 80 -10.91 6.32 5.78
N ASN A 81 -11.81 6.18 4.80
CA ASN A 81 -12.35 4.88 4.40
C ASN A 81 -11.29 3.96 3.78
N MET A 82 -10.34 4.54 3.02
CA MET A 82 -9.17 3.79 2.54
C MET A 82 -8.36 3.20 3.70
N LEU A 83 -8.07 4.00 4.73
CA LEU A 83 -7.30 3.54 5.90
C LEU A 83 -8.07 2.52 6.72
N GLU A 84 -9.39 2.66 6.85
CA GLU A 84 -10.26 1.66 7.47
C GLU A 84 -10.15 0.30 6.78
N GLN A 85 -10.28 0.27 5.45
CA GLN A 85 -10.15 -0.96 4.67
C GLN A 85 -8.74 -1.56 4.79
N LEU A 86 -7.69 -0.74 4.84
CA LEU A 86 -6.33 -1.23 5.09
C LEU A 86 -6.17 -1.82 6.50
N CYS A 87 -6.74 -1.22 7.54
CA CYS A 87 -6.70 -1.78 8.89
C CYS A 87 -7.38 -3.14 8.94
N GLN A 88 -8.57 -3.26 8.35
CA GLN A 88 -9.29 -4.53 8.24
C GLN A 88 -8.47 -5.58 7.47
N HIS A 89 -7.85 -5.19 6.36
CA HIS A 89 -7.03 -6.08 5.52
C HIS A 89 -5.79 -6.62 6.24
N TYR A 90 -5.14 -5.80 7.07
CA TYR A 90 -3.96 -6.19 7.85
C TYR A 90 -4.29 -6.74 9.24
N GLY A 91 -5.57 -6.78 9.64
CA GLY A 91 -6.00 -7.20 10.97
C GLY A 91 -5.60 -6.25 12.10
N VAL A 92 -5.40 -4.96 11.79
CA VAL A 92 -5.08 -3.92 12.77
C VAL A 92 -6.36 -3.41 13.41
N GLU A 93 -6.36 -3.25 14.74
CA GLU A 93 -7.50 -2.71 15.47
C GLU A 93 -7.82 -1.29 14.98
N PHE A 94 -9.06 -1.08 14.58
CA PHE A 94 -9.52 0.19 14.03
C PHE A 94 -9.96 1.14 15.13
N ASP A 95 -9.36 2.33 15.18
CA ASP A 95 -9.77 3.43 16.05
C ASP A 95 -9.93 4.71 15.23
N SER A 96 -11.17 5.22 15.21
CA SER A 96 -11.52 6.40 14.41
C SER A 96 -10.76 7.67 14.81
N HIS A 97 -10.46 7.85 16.10
CA HIS A 97 -9.71 9.00 16.61
C HIS A 97 -8.24 8.88 16.25
N LYS A 98 -7.63 7.68 16.44
CA LYS A 98 -6.23 7.44 16.12
C LYS A 98 -5.97 7.55 14.61
N ILE A 99 -6.83 6.99 13.77
CA ILE A 99 -6.71 7.12 12.31
C ILE A 99 -6.82 8.57 11.87
N ARG A 100 -7.80 9.33 12.37
CA ARG A 100 -7.93 10.75 12.02
C ARG A 100 -6.70 11.54 12.46
N ALA A 101 -6.20 11.30 13.68
CA ALA A 101 -5.00 11.95 14.17
C ALA A 101 -3.76 11.58 13.34
N ALA A 102 -3.57 10.30 13.00
CA ALA A 102 -2.49 9.83 12.17
C ALA A 102 -2.57 10.43 10.76
N LEU A 103 -3.75 10.42 10.14
CA LEU A 103 -4.00 11.00 8.82
C LEU A 103 -3.67 12.49 8.82
N LEU A 104 -4.20 13.26 9.77
CA LEU A 104 -3.91 14.70 9.90
C LEU A 104 -2.43 14.97 10.13
N ALA A 105 -1.74 14.13 10.91
CA ALA A 105 -0.32 14.28 11.19
C ALA A 105 0.56 13.96 9.98
N VAL A 106 0.21 12.93 9.18
CA VAL A 106 0.90 12.63 7.92
C VAL A 106 0.69 13.77 6.92
N LEU A 107 -0.56 14.20 6.75
CA LEU A 107 -0.90 15.26 5.83
C LEU A 107 -0.25 16.59 6.23
N GLY A 108 -0.37 17.00 7.50
CA GLY A 108 0.21 18.23 8.04
C GLY A 108 1.73 18.19 8.14
N GLY A 109 2.33 17.03 8.38
CA GLY A 109 3.79 16.82 8.37
C GLY A 109 4.38 16.73 6.96
N SER A 110 3.55 16.48 5.95
CA SER A 110 3.96 16.42 4.55
C SER A 110 3.84 17.80 3.88
N THR A 111 4.99 18.37 3.50
CA THR A 111 5.10 19.65 2.75
C THR A 111 4.18 19.75 1.51
N PRO A 112 3.93 18.68 0.73
CA PRO A 112 3.11 18.76 -0.47
C PRO A 112 1.60 18.98 -0.23
N THR A 113 1.07 18.60 0.93
CA THR A 113 -0.36 18.78 1.24
C THR A 113 -0.69 20.24 1.55
N LEU A 114 0.23 20.95 2.21
CA LEU A 114 0.14 22.40 2.39
C LEU A 114 0.10 23.14 1.05
N VAL A 115 0.84 22.66 0.05
CA VAL A 115 0.79 23.18 -1.32
C VAL A 115 -0.55 22.85 -1.98
N PHE A 116 -1.12 21.67 -1.77
CA PHE A 116 -2.46 21.31 -2.29
C PHE A 116 -3.57 22.20 -1.69
N VAL A 117 -3.56 22.42 -0.37
CA VAL A 117 -4.52 23.29 0.32
C VAL A 117 -4.32 24.76 -0.05
N GLY A 118 -3.07 25.22 -0.18
CA GLY A 118 -2.71 26.56 -0.61
C GLY A 118 -3.06 26.86 -2.07
N MET A 119 -2.80 25.90 -2.98
CA MET A 119 -3.22 26.01 -4.39
C MET A 119 -4.74 25.93 -4.51
N GLY A 120 -5.40 25.00 -3.81
CA GLY A 120 -6.86 24.90 -3.82
C GLY A 120 -7.57 26.20 -3.40
N SER A 121 -6.94 27.01 -2.55
CA SER A 121 -7.44 28.32 -2.12
C SER A 121 -7.10 29.45 -3.10
N ALA A 122 -5.91 29.43 -3.71
CA ALA A 122 -5.49 30.45 -4.69
C ALA A 122 -6.22 30.33 -6.05
N PHE A 123 -6.55 29.11 -6.48
CA PHE A 123 -7.28 28.87 -7.73
C PHE A 123 -8.78 29.21 -7.65
N LYS A 124 -9.32 29.48 -6.45
CA LYS A 124 -10.74 29.80 -6.22
C LYS A 124 -11.08 31.30 -6.36
N PHE A 125 -10.09 32.17 -6.64
CA PHE A 125 -10.31 33.63 -6.77
C PHE A 125 -10.24 34.18 -8.22
N VAL A 126 -9.88 33.37 -9.23
CA VAL A 126 -9.79 33.83 -10.63
C VAL A 126 -10.60 32.91 -11.55
N PRO A 127 -11.91 33.14 -11.70
CA PRO A 127 -12.72 32.43 -12.70
C PRO A 127 -12.34 32.88 -14.12
N GLY A 128 -11.97 31.95 -15.01
CA GLY A 128 -11.97 32.16 -16.47
C GLY A 128 -10.66 31.95 -17.25
N ILE A 129 -9.47 32.06 -16.64
CA ILE A 129 -8.19 32.01 -17.40
C ILE A 129 -7.21 30.92 -16.92
N GLY A 130 -7.34 30.39 -15.69
CA GLY A 130 -6.40 29.41 -15.10
C GLY A 130 -6.92 27.98 -14.91
N THR A 131 -8.20 27.71 -15.17
CA THR A 131 -8.90 26.50 -14.69
C THR A 131 -8.65 25.22 -15.49
N LEU A 132 -8.36 25.30 -16.79
CA LEU A 132 -8.17 24.09 -17.62
C LEU A 132 -6.83 23.37 -17.34
N GLY A 133 -5.73 24.13 -17.15
CA GLY A 133 -4.44 23.57 -16.72
C GLY A 133 -4.36 23.28 -15.22
N GLY A 134 -5.08 24.07 -14.41
CA GLY A 134 -5.14 23.93 -12.95
C GLY A 134 -5.89 22.68 -12.48
N ASN A 135 -7.04 22.35 -13.09
CA ASN A 135 -7.88 21.23 -12.67
C ASN A 135 -7.24 19.86 -12.94
N ALA A 136 -6.55 19.69 -14.08
CA ALA A 136 -5.83 18.46 -14.36
C ALA A 136 -4.69 18.23 -13.35
N SER A 137 -4.02 19.31 -12.94
CA SER A 137 -2.97 19.27 -11.92
C SER A 137 -3.53 18.93 -10.54
N LEU A 138 -4.71 19.46 -10.19
CA LEU A 138 -5.40 19.15 -8.93
C LEU A 138 -5.88 17.69 -8.87
N SER A 139 -6.44 17.18 -9.96
CA SER A 139 -6.88 15.78 -10.09
C SER A 139 -5.70 14.80 -10.00
N LEU A 140 -4.59 15.13 -10.66
CA LEU A 140 -3.34 14.36 -10.56
C LEU A 140 -2.78 14.39 -9.13
N LEU A 141 -2.78 15.56 -8.51
CA LEU A 141 -2.19 15.75 -7.18
C LEU A 141 -3.05 15.10 -6.08
N GLY A 142 -4.38 15.21 -6.15
CA GLY A 142 -5.30 14.55 -5.21
C GLY A 142 -5.18 13.02 -5.27
N GLY A 143 -5.09 12.46 -6.48
CA GLY A 143 -4.79 11.04 -6.66
C GLY A 143 -3.42 10.67 -6.11
N ALA A 144 -2.38 11.43 -6.46
CA ALA A 144 -1.01 11.16 -6.02
C ALA A 144 -0.85 11.21 -4.48
N ILE A 145 -1.52 12.16 -3.81
CA ILE A 145 -1.55 12.25 -2.34
C ILE A 145 -2.24 11.02 -1.75
N THR A 146 -3.41 10.66 -2.27
CA THR A 146 -4.16 9.48 -1.81
C THR A 146 -3.33 8.20 -1.96
N TYR A 147 -2.63 8.05 -3.09
CA TYR A 147 -1.69 6.96 -3.32
C TYR A 147 -0.55 6.96 -2.30
N ALA A 148 0.12 8.11 -2.12
CA ALA A 148 1.27 8.22 -1.24
C ALA A 148 0.94 7.95 0.24
N VAL A 149 -0.23 8.42 0.71
CA VAL A 149 -0.74 8.11 2.04
C VAL A 149 -0.99 6.62 2.16
N GLY A 150 -1.72 6.02 1.21
CA GLY A 150 -2.01 4.59 1.18
C GLY A 150 -0.74 3.72 1.25
N GLN A 151 0.24 3.96 0.37
CA GLN A 151 1.49 3.20 0.37
C GLN A 151 2.28 3.36 1.67
N SER A 152 2.22 4.52 2.32
CA SER A 152 2.92 4.76 3.59
C SER A 152 2.31 3.93 4.72
N PHE A 153 0.98 3.80 4.76
CA PHE A 153 0.29 2.96 5.74
C PHE A 153 0.41 1.47 5.42
N ILE A 154 0.35 1.07 4.14
CA ILE A 154 0.66 -0.31 3.71
C ILE A 154 2.02 -0.74 4.24
N LYS A 155 3.05 0.10 4.05
CA LYS A 155 4.40 -0.21 4.53
C LYS A 155 4.48 -0.32 6.05
N HIS A 156 3.70 0.49 6.78
CA HIS A 156 3.64 0.44 8.24
C HIS A 156 2.96 -0.82 8.75
N PHE A 157 1.82 -1.19 8.16
CA PHE A 157 1.07 -2.37 8.56
C PHE A 157 1.72 -3.67 8.08
N SER A 158 2.42 -3.67 6.94
CA SER A 158 3.08 -4.88 6.41
C SER A 158 4.23 -5.36 7.30
N ILE A 159 4.89 -4.45 8.03
CA ILE A 159 5.93 -4.78 9.02
C ILE A 159 5.36 -5.04 10.42
N GLY A 160 4.03 -5.08 10.58
CA GLY A 160 3.35 -5.35 11.84
C GLY A 160 3.07 -4.10 12.70
N GLY A 161 3.20 -2.90 12.14
CA GLY A 161 2.80 -1.68 12.82
C GLY A 161 1.28 -1.59 13.05
N THR A 162 0.87 -0.80 14.02
CA THR A 162 -0.54 -0.57 14.39
C THR A 162 -0.87 0.92 14.33
N LEU A 163 -2.05 1.33 14.81
CA LEU A 163 -2.38 2.75 14.94
C LEU A 163 -1.70 3.41 16.15
N ASP A 164 -1.25 2.61 17.13
CA ASP A 164 -0.68 3.09 18.39
C ASP A 164 0.81 3.45 18.28
N ASP A 165 1.53 2.84 17.35
CA ASP A 165 2.97 3.01 17.16
C ASP A 165 3.30 3.87 15.92
N VAL A 166 2.31 4.60 15.40
CA VAL A 166 2.48 5.44 14.22
C VAL A 166 3.50 6.55 14.48
N ASN A 167 4.67 6.42 13.84
CA ASN A 167 5.64 7.51 13.78
C ASN A 167 5.28 8.46 12.63
N THR A 168 4.51 9.48 12.95
CA THR A 168 3.97 10.45 11.99
C THR A 168 5.04 11.16 11.16
N ARG A 169 6.23 11.44 11.73
CA ARG A 169 7.38 12.00 10.99
C ARG A 169 7.93 11.03 9.95
N LYS A 170 8.12 9.75 10.32
CA LYS A 170 8.58 8.72 9.37
C LYS A 170 7.54 8.52 8.28
N LEU A 171 6.26 8.44 8.63
CA LEU A 171 5.17 8.27 7.68
C LEU A 171 5.04 9.46 6.73
N ALA A 172 5.16 10.69 7.22
CA ALA A 172 5.18 11.90 6.38
C ALA A 172 6.38 11.92 5.43
N SER A 173 7.56 11.48 5.89
CA SER A 173 8.75 11.34 5.04
C SER A 173 8.56 10.29 3.94
N PHE A 174 7.96 9.13 4.27
CA PHE A 174 7.61 8.13 3.27
C PHE A 174 6.57 8.65 2.29
N CYS A 175 5.51 9.30 2.76
CA CYS A 175 4.49 9.93 1.92
C CYS A 175 5.11 10.93 0.94
N ARG A 176 6.08 11.75 1.39
CA ARG A 176 6.81 12.68 0.51
C ARG A 176 7.62 11.97 -0.58
N LYS A 177 8.21 10.81 -0.27
CA LYS A 177 8.93 9.98 -1.26
C LYS A 177 7.98 9.34 -2.26
N GLU A 178 6.87 8.79 -1.78
CA GLU A 178 5.87 8.09 -2.59
C GLU A 178 5.05 9.03 -3.48
N LEU A 179 4.96 10.32 -3.15
CA LEU A 179 4.19 11.28 -3.93
C LEU A 179 4.63 11.36 -5.40
N ASN A 180 5.94 11.32 -5.67
CA ASN A 180 6.43 11.37 -7.05
C ASN A 180 6.04 10.10 -7.83
N GLN A 181 6.03 8.94 -7.16
CA GLN A 181 5.56 7.69 -7.76
C GLN A 181 4.05 7.77 -8.03
N GLY A 182 3.27 8.27 -7.06
CA GLY A 182 1.84 8.50 -7.21
C GLY A 182 1.51 9.39 -8.41
N LYS A 183 2.22 10.52 -8.58
CA LYS A 183 2.06 11.42 -9.74
C LYS A 183 2.31 10.71 -11.07
N GLN A 184 3.36 9.89 -11.16
CA GLN A 184 3.65 9.15 -12.39
C GLN A 184 2.64 8.02 -12.63
N PHE A 185 2.17 7.37 -11.58
CA PHE A 185 1.20 6.29 -11.66
C PHE A 185 -0.15 6.81 -12.17
N ILE A 186 -0.71 7.83 -11.51
CA ILE A 186 -1.99 8.41 -11.90
C ILE A 186 -1.94 9.07 -13.29
N LYS A 187 -0.80 9.69 -13.65
CA LYS A 187 -0.58 10.22 -15.01
C LYS A 187 -0.71 9.12 -16.06
N ARG A 188 0.01 8.00 -15.87
CA ARG A 188 -0.04 6.85 -16.78
C ARG A 188 -1.43 6.24 -16.83
N TYR A 189 -2.07 6.07 -15.67
CA TYR A 189 -3.39 5.47 -15.57
C TYR A 189 -4.46 6.28 -16.32
N ILE A 190 -4.48 7.60 -16.17
CA ILE A 190 -5.41 8.49 -16.88
C ILE A 190 -5.14 8.46 -18.39
N GLN A 191 -3.87 8.48 -18.80
CA GLN A 191 -3.49 8.42 -20.23
C GLN A 191 -3.93 7.11 -20.91
N THR A 192 -3.78 5.96 -20.24
CA THR A 192 -4.24 4.66 -20.77
C THR A 192 -5.76 4.59 -20.91
N ARG A 193 -6.52 5.31 -20.08
CA ARG A 193 -7.99 5.34 -20.18
C ARG A 193 -8.47 6.26 -21.29
N GLN A 194 -7.79 7.39 -21.51
CA GLN A 194 -8.09 8.31 -22.62
C GLN A 194 -7.83 7.70 -24.01
N SER A 195 -6.91 6.74 -24.14
CA SER A 195 -6.67 6.05 -25.42
C SER A 195 -7.64 4.89 -25.71
N ARG A 196 -8.53 4.56 -24.76
CA ARG A 196 -9.54 3.49 -24.89
C ARG A 196 -10.98 4.02 -24.97
N ALA A 197 -11.17 5.34 -24.87
CA ALA A 197 -12.45 6.03 -24.99
C ALA A 197 -12.48 6.79 -26.31
#